data_AF-A0AAD7FYU1-F1
#
_entry.id   AF-A0AAD7FYU1-F1
#
_cell.length_a   1.000
_cell.length_b   1.000
_cell.length_c   1.000
_cell.angle_alpha   90.00
_cell.angle_beta   90.00
_cell.angle_gamma   90.00
#
_symmetry.space_group_name_H-M   'P 1'
#
loop_
_entity.id
_entity.type
_entity.pdbx_description
1 polymer ?
#
loop_
_entity_poly.entity_id
_entity_poly.type
_entity_poly.pdbx_seq_one_letter_code
_entity_poly.pdbx_strand_id
1 'polypeptide(L)'
;MSLLSINLTGLGEDILLHILSSSDIYTTLCVSQVNRSLYEIASAKQLWVLHLEDLIRRSLIELPPSIMTALEILSTASLVDVVRRLIAGPASWADGSSPTISTEISLTPAEHFTSRRYDHFRLLNGGQYLLCLCDVGPELWEVSSQRLVWTQPLGAFSYFDIAFTGDANVLLAFIPRSGCVSSFPPK
;
A
#
# COMPACT_ATOMS: atom_id res chain seq x y z
N MET A 1 6.55 31.63 14.41
CA MET A 1 7.83 31.28 13.76
C MET A 1 7.91 32.08 12.47
N SER A 2 8.83 33.05 12.37
CA SER A 2 9.06 33.78 11.12
C SER A 2 9.71 32.84 10.12
N LEU A 3 8.94 32.41 9.13
CA LEU A 3 9.48 31.74 7.94
C LEU A 3 10.37 32.77 7.22
N LEU A 4 11.67 32.48 7.16
CA LEU A 4 12.58 33.13 6.24
C LEU A 4 11.92 33.17 4.86
N SER A 5 11.79 34.35 4.27
CA SER A 5 11.30 34.53 2.91
C SER A 5 12.36 33.99 1.94
N ILE A 6 12.44 32.67 1.82
CA ILE A 6 13.29 31.99 0.86
C ILE A 6 12.75 32.37 -0.51
N ASN A 7 13.56 33.06 -1.30
CA ASN A 7 13.20 33.38 -2.68
C ASN A 7 13.38 32.12 -3.54
N LEU A 8 12.29 31.34 -3.66
CA LEU A 8 12.26 30.11 -4.47
C LEU A 8 12.52 30.37 -5.96
N THR A 9 12.25 31.58 -6.45
CA THR A 9 12.37 31.89 -7.90
C THR A 9 13.80 31.97 -8.42
N GLY A 10 14.80 32.08 -7.52
CA GLY A 10 16.22 32.09 -7.88
C GLY A 10 16.91 30.73 -7.82
N LEU A 11 16.20 29.68 -7.42
CA LEU A 11 16.75 28.32 -7.30
C LEU A 11 16.67 27.60 -8.64
N GLY A 12 17.65 26.74 -8.92
CA GLY A 12 17.60 25.85 -10.08
C GLY A 12 16.44 24.85 -9.98
N GLU A 13 15.92 24.42 -11.14
CA GLU A 13 14.79 23.49 -11.24
C GLU A 13 15.01 22.21 -10.44
N ASP A 14 16.21 21.62 -10.51
CA ASP A 14 16.56 20.39 -9.79
C ASP A 14 16.45 20.55 -8.26
N ILE A 15 16.86 21.72 -7.75
CA ILE A 15 16.80 22.04 -6.32
C ILE A 15 15.35 22.21 -5.88
N LEU A 16 14.55 22.91 -6.69
CA LEU A 16 13.12 23.09 -6.43
C LEU A 16 12.38 21.77 -6.45
N LEU A 17 12.67 20.90 -7.42
CA LEU A 17 12.09 19.57 -7.50
C LEU A 17 12.46 18.72 -6.29
N HIS A 18 13.71 18.78 -5.82
CA HIS A 18 14.13 18.09 -4.60
C HIS A 18 13.41 18.60 -3.35
N ILE A 19 13.31 19.92 -3.17
CA ILE A 19 12.58 20.55 -2.05
C ILE A 19 11.10 20.13 -2.09
N LEU A 20 10.46 20.21 -3.25
CA LEU A 20 9.06 19.85 -3.39
C LEU A 20 8.83 18.34 -3.19
N SER A 21 9.75 17.48 -3.64
CA SER A 21 9.64 16.02 -3.44
C SER A 21 9.78 15.57 -1.99
N SER A 22 10.36 16.41 -1.14
CA SER A 22 10.48 16.16 0.30
C SER A 22 9.39 16.86 1.12
N SER A 23 8.56 17.67 0.48
CA SER A 23 7.42 18.35 1.09
C SER A 23 6.18 17.46 1.07
N ASP A 24 5.12 17.84 1.78
CA ASP A 24 3.82 17.18 1.60
C ASP A 24 3.11 17.67 0.31
N ILE A 25 2.10 16.91 -0.11
CA ILE A 25 1.30 17.22 -1.31
C ILE A 25 0.59 18.57 -1.16
N TYR A 26 0.13 18.90 0.04
CA TYR A 26 -0.55 20.17 0.32
C TYR A 26 0.36 21.36 0.03
N THR A 27 1.59 21.32 0.55
CA THR A 27 2.63 22.33 0.34
C THR A 27 2.98 22.46 -1.14
N THR A 28 3.12 21.34 -1.84
CA THR A 28 3.36 21.34 -3.30
C THR A 28 2.24 22.06 -4.05
N LEU A 29 0.98 21.80 -3.69
CA LEU A 29 -0.18 22.47 -4.28
C LEU A 29 -0.20 23.98 -3.96
N CYS A 30 0.10 24.37 -2.71
CA CYS A 30 0.20 25.77 -2.34
C CYS A 30 1.30 26.50 -3.14
N VAL A 31 2.47 25.88 -3.28
CA VAL A 31 3.58 26.44 -4.07
C VAL A 31 3.22 26.60 -5.54
N SER A 32 2.45 25.66 -6.11
CA SER A 32 1.98 25.72 -7.50
C SER A 32 1.10 26.96 -7.80
N GLN A 33 0.47 27.54 -6.77
CA GLN A 33 -0.42 28.71 -6.92
C GLN A 33 0.32 30.05 -6.83
N VAL A 34 1.61 30.06 -6.48
CA VAL A 34 2.36 31.30 -6.26
C VAL A 34 2.74 31.97 -7.57
N ASN A 35 3.24 31.21 -8.55
CA ASN A 35 3.58 31.72 -9.89
C ASN A 35 3.62 30.60 -10.94
N ARG A 36 3.74 30.98 -12.21
CA ARG A 36 3.73 30.06 -13.35
C ARG A 36 4.94 29.11 -13.39
N SER A 37 6.14 29.56 -13.03
CA SER A 37 7.33 28.70 -13.07
C SER A 37 7.25 27.58 -12.02
N LEU A 38 6.77 27.91 -10.82
CA LEU A 38 6.54 26.96 -9.74
C LEU A 38 5.39 26.02 -10.07
N TYR A 39 4.36 26.49 -10.79
CA TYR A 39 3.32 25.63 -11.33
C TYR A 39 3.89 24.58 -12.29
N GLU A 40 4.76 24.97 -13.22
CA GLU A 40 5.38 24.04 -14.18
C GLU A 40 6.16 22.94 -13.45
N ILE A 41 6.95 23.29 -12.44
CA ILE A 41 7.70 22.33 -11.61
C ILE A 41 6.76 21.46 -10.77
N ALA A 42 5.75 22.05 -10.12
CA ALA A 42 4.77 21.32 -9.32
C ALA A 42 3.89 20.38 -10.18
N SER A 43 3.76 20.67 -11.47
CA SER A 43 3.06 19.82 -12.44
C SER A 43 3.97 18.75 -13.07
N ALA A 44 5.25 18.70 -12.70
CA ALA A 44 6.18 17.71 -13.23
C ALA A 44 5.76 16.29 -12.81
N LYS A 45 5.67 15.38 -13.78
CA LYS A 45 5.30 13.98 -13.55
C LYS A 45 6.16 13.32 -12.46
N GLN A 46 7.47 13.55 -12.53
CA GLN A 46 8.44 12.95 -11.62
C GLN A 46 8.15 13.31 -10.15
N LEU A 47 7.69 14.54 -9.89
CA LEU A 47 7.34 14.98 -8.55
C LEU A 47 6.16 14.18 -7.98
N TRP A 48 5.12 13.93 -8.79
CA TRP A 48 3.95 13.16 -8.38
C TRP A 48 4.27 11.68 -8.16
N VAL A 49 5.16 11.10 -8.97
CA VAL A 49 5.66 9.74 -8.75
C VAL A 49 6.39 9.65 -7.40
N LEU A 50 7.30 10.59 -7.12
CA LEU A 50 8.04 10.62 -5.84
C LEU A 50 7.12 10.75 -4.63
N HIS A 51 6.08 11.59 -4.71
CA HIS A 51 5.07 11.72 -3.66
C HIS A 51 4.32 10.42 -3.42
N LEU A 52 3.85 9.76 -4.49
CA LEU A 52 3.12 8.49 -4.36
C LEU A 52 4.03 7.38 -3.82
N GLU A 53 5.27 7.28 -4.28
CA GLU A 53 6.25 6.34 -3.75
C GLU A 53 6.54 6.58 -2.26
N ASP A 54 6.66 7.83 -1.83
CA ASP A 54 6.86 8.15 -0.41
C ASP A 54 5.65 7.76 0.44
N LEU A 55 4.44 8.04 -0.03
CA LEU A 55 3.21 7.62 0.66
C LEU A 55 3.07 6.09 0.75
N ILE A 56 3.42 5.37 -0.32
CA ILE A 56 3.44 3.89 -0.35
C ILE A 56 4.49 3.37 0.62
N ARG A 57 5.72 3.92 0.58
CA ARG A 57 6.83 3.51 1.45
C ARG A 57 6.49 3.68 2.92
N ARG A 58 5.72 4.71 3.27
CA ARG A 58 5.24 4.97 4.63
C ARG A 58 3.97 4.20 5.00
N SER A 59 3.46 3.34 4.12
CA SER A 59 2.21 2.59 4.30
C SER A 59 1.00 3.50 4.59
N LEU A 60 1.00 4.74 4.07
CA LEU A 60 -0.11 5.68 4.23
C LEU A 60 -1.20 5.46 3.17
N ILE A 61 -0.83 4.90 2.03
CA ILE A 61 -1.73 4.55 0.94
C ILE A 61 -1.42 3.15 0.44
N GLU A 62 -2.46 2.45 -0.01
CA GLU A 62 -2.33 1.18 -0.70
C GLU A 62 -2.82 1.36 -2.13
N LEU A 63 -1.93 1.14 -3.10
CA LEU A 63 -2.26 1.13 -4.51
C LEU A 63 -2.32 -0.33 -5.01
N PRO A 64 -3.27 -0.66 -5.90
CA PRO A 64 -3.28 -1.93 -6.60
C PRO A 64 -1.93 -2.21 -7.27
N PRO A 65 -1.44 -3.47 -7.30
CA PRO A 65 -0.16 -3.82 -7.90
C PRO A 65 -0.02 -3.38 -9.37
N SER A 66 -1.14 -3.37 -10.11
CA SER A 66 -1.22 -2.90 -11.49
C SER A 66 -0.95 -1.40 -11.63
N ILE A 67 -1.36 -0.59 -10.65
CA ILE A 67 -1.09 0.86 -10.62
C ILE A 67 0.34 1.10 -10.16
N MET A 68 0.80 0.36 -9.15
CA MET A 68 2.14 0.49 -8.59
C MET A 68 3.24 0.25 -9.64
N THR A 69 3.10 -0.82 -10.44
CA THR A 69 4.01 -1.12 -11.55
C THR A 69 3.89 -0.17 -12.74
N ALA A 70 2.77 0.56 -12.84
CA ALA A 70 2.49 1.49 -13.92
C ALA A 70 2.72 2.97 -13.54
N LEU A 71 3.18 3.29 -12.33
CA LEU A 71 3.37 4.69 -11.89
C LEU A 71 4.20 5.52 -12.87
N GLU A 72 5.28 4.93 -13.40
CA GLU A 72 6.14 5.57 -14.40
C GLU A 72 5.50 5.70 -15.78
N ILE A 73 4.44 4.96 -16.07
CA ILE A 73 3.75 4.93 -17.36
C ILE A 73 2.54 5.88 -17.35
N LEU A 74 1.93 6.09 -16.18
CA LEU A 74 0.76 6.96 -16.01
C LEU A 74 1.02 8.40 -16.47
N SER A 75 -0.01 9.03 -17.03
CA SER A 75 0.04 10.46 -17.33
C SER A 75 0.02 11.29 -16.04
N THR A 76 0.56 12.51 -16.07
CA THR A 76 0.49 13.43 -14.91
C THR A 76 -0.95 13.62 -14.43
N ALA A 77 -1.91 13.76 -15.34
CA ALA A 77 -3.32 13.89 -15.00
C ALA A 77 -3.84 12.67 -14.22
N SER A 78 -3.48 11.46 -14.67
CA SER A 78 -3.85 10.22 -13.98
C SER A 78 -3.22 10.11 -12.59
N LEU A 79 -1.96 10.55 -12.42
CA LEU A 79 -1.29 10.57 -11.11
C LEU A 79 -1.96 11.57 -10.16
N VAL A 80 -2.29 12.76 -10.64
CA VAL A 80 -3.03 13.78 -9.88
C VAL A 80 -4.41 13.26 -9.48
N ASP A 81 -5.10 12.54 -10.36
CA ASP A 81 -6.40 11.94 -10.04
C ASP A 81 -6.29 10.85 -8.98
N VAL A 82 -5.24 10.02 -9.02
CA VAL A 82 -4.95 9.05 -7.94
C VAL A 82 -4.76 9.78 -6.61
N VAL A 83 -3.93 10.83 -6.58
CA VAL A 83 -3.72 11.65 -5.39
C VAL A 83 -5.02 12.30 -4.91
N ARG A 84 -5.83 12.86 -5.81
CA ARG A 84 -7.11 13.49 -5.45
C ARG A 84 -8.05 12.49 -4.81
N ARG A 85 -8.17 11.28 -5.38
CA ARG A 85 -8.97 10.18 -4.84
C ARG A 85 -8.47 9.73 -3.47
N LEU A 86 -7.17 9.71 -3.25
CA LEU A 86 -6.57 9.37 -1.95
C LEU A 86 -6.90 10.41 -0.89
N ILE A 87 -6.75 11.70 -1.19
CA ILE A 87 -6.98 12.79 -0.24
C ILE A 87 -8.48 12.94 0.07
N ALA A 88 -9.32 12.93 -0.95
CA ALA A 88 -10.75 13.19 -0.79
C ALA A 88 -11.56 11.93 -0.43
N GLY A 89 -10.90 10.77 -0.34
CA GLY A 89 -11.47 9.52 0.16
C GLY A 89 -12.59 8.94 -0.70
N PRO A 90 -13.29 7.88 -0.23
CA PRO A 90 -14.28 7.14 -1.00
C PRO A 90 -15.41 7.98 -1.59
N ALA A 91 -15.80 9.06 -0.89
CA ALA A 91 -16.84 9.97 -1.35
C ALA A 91 -16.47 10.71 -2.65
N SER A 92 -15.17 10.89 -2.90
CA SER A 92 -14.65 11.50 -4.13
C SER A 92 -14.46 10.52 -5.29
N TRP A 93 -14.65 9.23 -5.05
CA TRP A 93 -14.50 8.19 -6.08
C TRP A 93 -15.77 8.04 -6.94
N ALA A 94 -16.88 8.60 -6.47
CA ALA A 94 -18.16 8.52 -7.14
C ALA A 94 -18.42 9.78 -7.97
N ASP A 95 -18.30 9.67 -9.30
CA ASP A 95 -18.93 10.61 -10.24
C ASP A 95 -20.46 10.42 -10.27
N GLY A 96 -21.08 10.03 -9.14
CA GLY A 96 -22.46 9.57 -9.05
C GLY A 96 -22.69 8.09 -9.40
N SER A 97 -21.65 7.34 -9.75
CA SER A 97 -21.71 5.88 -9.90
C SER A 97 -21.44 5.17 -8.58
N SER A 98 -22.30 4.22 -8.23
CA SER A 98 -22.11 3.34 -7.07
C SER A 98 -20.75 2.63 -7.14
N PRO A 99 -20.13 2.28 -5.99
CA PRO A 99 -18.87 1.54 -5.97
C PRO A 99 -19.02 0.25 -6.79
N THR A 100 -18.31 0.19 -7.90
CA THR A 100 -18.27 -1.00 -8.76
C THR A 100 -17.14 -1.89 -8.27
N ILE A 101 -17.46 -3.15 -7.96
CA ILE A 101 -16.45 -4.18 -7.72
C ILE A 101 -15.67 -4.32 -9.03
N SER A 102 -14.42 -3.85 -9.03
CA SER A 102 -13.58 -3.86 -10.22
C SER A 102 -13.00 -5.25 -10.51
N THR A 103 -12.79 -6.04 -9.45
CA THR A 103 -12.15 -7.35 -9.51
C THR A 103 -12.73 -8.25 -8.43
N GLU A 104 -13.13 -9.45 -8.82
CA GLU A 104 -13.49 -10.54 -7.93
C GLU A 104 -12.42 -11.63 -8.08
N ILE A 105 -11.83 -12.04 -6.96
CA ILE A 105 -10.76 -13.04 -6.94
C ILE A 105 -11.28 -14.21 -6.12
N SER A 106 -11.46 -15.34 -6.79
CA SER A 106 -11.83 -16.61 -6.15
C SER A 106 -10.57 -17.43 -5.95
N LEU A 107 -10.24 -17.72 -4.69
CA LEU A 107 -9.10 -18.57 -4.33
C LEU A 107 -9.61 -19.99 -4.11
N THR A 108 -9.20 -20.92 -4.97
CA THR A 108 -9.56 -22.33 -4.85
C THR A 108 -8.43 -23.08 -4.14
N PRO A 109 -8.68 -23.69 -2.97
CA PRO A 109 -7.70 -24.55 -2.31
C PRO A 109 -7.30 -25.71 -3.23
N ALA A 110 -6.01 -26.10 -3.23
CA ALA A 110 -5.56 -27.24 -4.00
C ALA A 110 -6.33 -28.52 -3.59
N GLU A 111 -6.68 -29.33 -4.59
CA GLU A 111 -7.69 -30.42 -4.59
C GLU A 111 -7.54 -31.54 -3.53
N HIS A 112 -6.52 -31.49 -2.67
CA HIS A 112 -6.21 -32.54 -1.71
C HIS A 112 -6.91 -32.41 -0.35
N PHE A 113 -7.68 -31.34 -0.12
CA PHE A 113 -8.35 -31.13 1.17
C PHE A 113 -9.81 -30.71 0.96
N THR A 114 -10.68 -31.68 0.75
CA THR A 114 -12.11 -31.49 0.44
C THR A 114 -12.96 -30.94 1.59
N SER A 115 -12.35 -30.58 2.72
CA SER A 115 -13.06 -30.04 3.89
C SER A 115 -12.16 -29.14 4.75
N ARG A 116 -11.46 -28.16 4.15
CA ARG A 116 -10.85 -27.08 4.96
C ARG A 116 -11.93 -26.10 5.37
N ARG A 117 -12.04 -25.86 6.68
CA ARG A 117 -12.90 -24.81 7.20
C ARG A 117 -12.05 -23.56 7.39
N TYR A 118 -12.40 -22.50 6.67
CA TYR A 118 -11.76 -21.20 6.84
C TYR A 118 -12.56 -20.36 7.83
N ASP A 119 -11.92 -19.95 8.91
CA ASP A 119 -12.57 -19.19 9.97
C ASP A 119 -12.26 -17.69 9.88
N HIS A 120 -11.07 -17.32 9.39
CA HIS A 120 -10.66 -15.93 9.32
C HIS A 120 -9.84 -15.64 8.06
N PHE A 121 -10.07 -14.45 7.49
CA PHE A 121 -9.35 -13.93 6.34
C PHE A 121 -8.83 -12.54 6.66
N ARG A 122 -7.60 -12.25 6.27
CA ARG A 122 -7.05 -10.90 6.38
C ARG A 122 -6.17 -10.60 5.18
N LEU A 123 -6.52 -9.55 4.46
CA LEU A 123 -5.67 -8.99 3.42
C LEU A 123 -4.49 -8.27 4.11
N LEU A 124 -3.27 -8.64 3.75
CA LEU A 124 -2.07 -7.97 4.26
C LEU A 124 -1.88 -6.64 3.55
N ASN A 125 -1.07 -5.77 4.18
CA ASN A 125 -0.84 -4.44 3.65
C ASN A 125 -0.27 -4.50 2.22
N GLY A 126 -0.77 -3.60 1.37
CA GLY A 126 -0.47 -3.56 -0.06
C GLY A 126 -1.31 -4.53 -0.92
N GLY A 127 -2.22 -5.31 -0.32
CA GLY A 127 -3.20 -6.10 -1.05
C GLY A 127 -2.66 -7.27 -1.87
N GLN A 128 -1.35 -7.53 -1.81
CA GLN A 128 -0.68 -8.58 -2.59
C GLN A 128 -0.87 -9.96 -1.99
N TYR A 129 -1.02 -10.04 -0.66
CA TYR A 129 -1.11 -11.30 0.06
C TYR A 129 -2.37 -11.36 0.91
N LEU A 130 -3.02 -12.52 0.91
CA LEU A 130 -4.14 -12.85 1.77
C LEU A 130 -3.71 -13.92 2.78
N LEU A 131 -3.83 -13.61 4.07
CA LEU A 131 -3.68 -14.57 5.13
C LEU A 131 -5.02 -15.22 5.44
N CYS A 132 -5.08 -16.53 5.30
CA CYS A 132 -6.26 -17.35 5.58
C CYS A 132 -5.97 -18.24 6.78
N LEU A 133 -6.88 -18.29 7.75
CA LEU A 133 -6.81 -19.22 8.86
C LEU A 133 -7.80 -20.34 8.63
N CYS A 134 -7.29 -21.55 8.54
CA CYS A 134 -8.11 -22.75 8.49
C CYS A 134 -7.82 -23.68 9.67
N ASP A 135 -8.68 -24.69 9.80
CA ASP A 135 -8.63 -25.73 10.82
C ASP A 135 -7.30 -26.51 10.84
N VAL A 136 -6.60 -26.58 9.70
CA VAL A 136 -5.28 -27.23 9.60
C VAL A 136 -4.09 -26.29 9.76
N GLY A 137 -4.33 -24.97 9.85
CA GLY A 137 -3.30 -23.96 10.09
C GLY A 137 -3.43 -22.70 9.25
N PRO A 138 -2.49 -21.75 9.40
CA PRO A 138 -2.46 -20.56 8.56
C PRO A 138 -1.92 -20.86 7.16
N GLU A 139 -2.50 -20.18 6.18
CA GLU A 139 -2.12 -20.18 4.78
C GLU A 139 -1.89 -18.74 4.31
N LEU A 140 -0.84 -18.53 3.51
CA LEU A 140 -0.57 -17.26 2.87
C LEU A 140 -0.70 -17.43 1.35
N TRP A 141 -1.62 -16.65 0.78
CA TRP A 141 -1.94 -16.66 -0.64
C TRP A 141 -1.44 -15.39 -1.30
N GLU A 142 -0.82 -15.51 -2.47
CA GLU A 142 -0.56 -14.39 -3.36
C GLU A 142 -1.81 -14.15 -4.21
N VAL A 143 -2.39 -12.97 -4.07
CA VAL A 143 -3.71 -12.61 -4.59
C VAL A 143 -3.70 -12.50 -6.12
N SER A 144 -2.63 -11.91 -6.68
CA SER A 144 -2.49 -11.68 -8.12
C SER A 144 -2.35 -12.97 -8.92
N SER A 145 -1.60 -13.94 -8.39
CA SER A 145 -1.33 -15.23 -9.04
C SER A 145 -2.27 -16.34 -8.58
N GLN A 146 -3.16 -16.04 -7.61
CA GLN A 146 -4.05 -16.99 -6.95
C GLN A 146 -3.31 -18.22 -6.42
N ARG A 147 -2.08 -18.01 -5.95
CA ARG A 147 -1.16 -19.09 -5.59
C ARG A 147 -0.96 -19.14 -4.08
N LEU A 148 -1.03 -20.35 -3.53
CA LEU A 148 -0.56 -20.60 -2.17
C LEU A 148 0.96 -20.43 -2.12
N VAL A 149 1.43 -19.41 -1.41
CA VAL A 149 2.86 -19.12 -1.25
C VAL A 149 3.44 -19.85 -0.04
N TRP A 150 2.63 -20.00 1.00
CA TRP A 150 3.08 -20.60 2.25
C TRP A 150 1.93 -21.23 3.02
N THR A 151 2.23 -22.30 3.74
CA THR A 151 1.31 -22.94 4.68
C THR A 151 2.10 -23.50 5.85
N GLN A 152 1.52 -23.47 7.04
CA GLN A 152 2.09 -24.12 8.22
C GLN A 152 1.07 -25.09 8.78
N PRO A 153 1.27 -26.41 8.62
CA PRO A 153 0.40 -27.38 9.25
C PRO A 153 0.54 -27.26 10.76
N LEU A 154 -0.60 -27.13 11.44
CA LEU A 154 -0.67 -27.23 12.88
C LEU A 154 -0.85 -28.69 13.27
N GLY A 155 -0.02 -29.17 14.20
CA GLY A 155 -0.31 -30.40 14.91
C GLY A 155 -1.60 -30.25 15.73
N ALA A 156 -2.21 -31.38 16.10
CA ALA A 156 -3.56 -31.49 16.69
C ALA A 156 -3.83 -30.68 17.99
N PHE A 157 -2.86 -29.91 18.52
CA PHE A 157 -2.97 -29.18 19.79
C PHE A 157 -2.36 -27.78 19.79
N SER A 158 -2.17 -27.16 18.62
CA SER A 158 -1.54 -25.84 18.54
C SER A 158 -2.57 -24.72 18.58
N TYR A 159 -2.54 -23.91 19.64
CA TYR A 159 -3.18 -22.59 19.66
C TYR A 159 -2.15 -21.57 19.15
N PHE A 160 -2.55 -20.69 18.24
CA PHE A 160 -1.69 -19.62 17.75
C PHE A 160 -2.41 -18.29 17.90
N ASP A 161 -1.63 -17.24 18.17
CA ASP A 161 -2.12 -15.87 18.14
C ASP A 161 -1.32 -15.14 17.06
N ILE A 162 -2.01 -14.30 16.28
CA ILE A 162 -1.36 -13.58 15.18
C ILE A 162 -1.27 -12.13 15.59
N ALA A 163 -0.07 -11.73 15.96
CA ALA A 163 0.25 -10.34 16.21
C ALA A 163 0.73 -9.70 14.91
N PHE A 164 0.01 -8.69 14.46
CA PHE A 164 0.44 -7.89 13.32
C PHE A 164 1.20 -6.69 13.86
N THR A 165 2.45 -6.53 13.44
CA THR A 165 3.19 -5.30 13.72
C THR A 165 2.76 -4.25 12.70
N GLY A 166 2.72 -2.97 13.12
CA GLY A 166 2.21 -1.87 12.30
C GLY A 166 2.91 -1.67 10.95
N ASP A 167 4.09 -2.27 10.78
CA ASP A 167 4.95 -2.12 9.60
C ASP A 167 4.75 -3.23 8.55
N ALA A 168 3.53 -3.75 8.40
CA ALA A 168 3.19 -4.85 7.48
C ALA A 168 3.88 -6.20 7.76
N ASN A 169 4.74 -6.30 8.77
CA ASN A 169 5.34 -7.56 9.18
C ASN A 169 4.36 -8.35 10.06
N VAL A 170 4.04 -9.57 9.63
CA VAL A 170 3.24 -10.53 10.40
C VAL A 170 4.16 -11.24 11.38
N LEU A 171 3.96 -11.01 12.68
CA LEU A 171 4.53 -11.89 13.70
C LEU A 171 3.52 -13.01 13.97
N LEU A 172 3.80 -14.17 13.42
CA LEU A 172 3.15 -15.39 13.87
C LEU A 172 3.75 -15.78 15.22
N ALA A 173 3.08 -15.37 16.30
CA ALA A 173 3.46 -15.78 17.64
C ALA A 173 2.85 -17.16 17.89
N PHE A 174 3.67 -18.19 17.73
CA PHE A 174 3.36 -19.48 18.33
C PHE A 174 3.37 -19.29 19.85
N ILE A 175 2.24 -19.56 20.50
CA ILE A 175 2.18 -19.74 21.96
C ILE A 175 2.10 -21.24 22.22
N PRO A 176 3.22 -21.99 22.13
CA PRO A 176 3.23 -23.33 22.67
C PRO A 176 3.07 -23.20 24.19
N ARG A 177 2.46 -24.20 24.84
CA ARG A 177 2.58 -24.37 26.30
C ARG A 177 4.06 -24.42 26.78
N SER A 178 5.01 -24.52 25.85
CA SER A 178 6.46 -24.51 26.04
C SER A 178 7.19 -23.56 25.06
N GLY A 179 7.03 -22.23 25.22
CA GLY A 179 8.05 -21.18 24.99
C GLY A 179 8.86 -21.01 23.68
N CYS A 180 8.51 -21.54 22.51
CA CYS A 180 9.27 -21.28 21.27
C CYS A 180 8.62 -20.21 20.37
N VAL A 181 9.35 -19.11 20.12
CA VAL A 181 8.99 -18.04 19.18
C VAL A 181 9.81 -18.24 17.89
N SER A 182 9.15 -18.29 16.74
CA SER A 182 9.81 -18.24 15.42
C SER A 182 9.60 -16.87 14.79
N SER A 183 10.67 -16.10 14.58
CA SER A 183 10.64 -14.82 13.87
C SER A 183 11.03 -14.99 12.40
N PHE A 184 10.38 -14.22 11.52
CA PHE A 184 10.73 -14.08 10.10
C PHE A 184 12.01 -13.23 9.91
N PRO A 185 12.88 -13.52 8.92
CA PRO A 185 13.81 -12.54 8.40
C PRO A 185 13.19 -11.78 7.20
N PRO A 186 13.45 -10.47 7.04
CA PRO A 186 13.11 -9.76 5.81
C PRO A 186 14.08 -10.20 4.68
N LYS A 187 13.57 -10.33 3.46
CA LYS A 187 14.37 -10.33 2.23
C LYS A 187 14.19 -9.00 1.54
#